data_AF-A0ABD4KUZ3-F1
#
_entry.id   AF-A0ABD4KUZ3-F1
#
_cell.length_a   1.000
_cell.length_b   1.000
_cell.length_c   1.000
_cell.angle_alpha   90.00
_cell.angle_beta   90.00
_cell.angle_gamma   90.00
#
_symmetry.space_group_name_H-M   'P 1'
#
loop_
_entity.id
_entity.type
_entity.pdbx_description
1 polymer ?
#
loop_
_entity_poly.entity_id
_entity_poly.type
_entity_poly.pdbx_seq_one_letter_code
_entity_poly.pdbx_strand_id
1 'polypeptide(L)'
;TQNPNVDLQTLKEFFPESSAGLDQILRTIVGMDAQQIEKEFTTFVQQVHTHLNARQQRFIGMLKNHLCRYGSVDIEQLYDAPFNQIDDAGLDGVFPNPAQADVVEQFVRRFSVDLGNKQPS
;
A
#
# COMPACT_ATOMS: atom_id res chain seq x y z
N THR A 1 -13.70 2.15 -27.78
CA THR A 1 -14.41 0.98 -27.22
C THR A 1 -13.48 0.29 -26.24
N GLN A 2 -14.03 -0.51 -25.31
CA GLN A 2 -13.37 -1.39 -24.35
C GLN A 2 -13.27 -0.87 -22.90
N ASN A 3 -14.38 -0.99 -22.18
CA ASN A 3 -14.33 -1.50 -20.81
C ASN A 3 -14.35 -3.02 -20.89
N PRO A 4 -13.23 -3.73 -20.69
CA PRO A 4 -13.31 -5.14 -20.33
C PRO A 4 -13.69 -5.15 -18.86
N ASN A 5 -14.97 -5.37 -18.59
CA ASN A 5 -15.36 -5.98 -17.33
C ASN A 5 -14.71 -7.37 -17.38
N VAL A 6 -13.43 -7.43 -17.00
CA VAL A 6 -12.67 -8.67 -16.85
C VAL A 6 -13.55 -9.53 -15.96
N ASP A 7 -14.07 -10.60 -16.52
CA ASP A 7 -15.03 -11.45 -15.85
C ASP A 7 -14.32 -12.13 -14.67
N LEU A 8 -14.46 -11.49 -13.49
CA LEU A 8 -13.80 -11.88 -12.26
C LEU A 8 -14.17 -13.32 -11.86
N GLN A 9 -15.33 -13.80 -12.32
CA GLN A 9 -15.77 -15.18 -12.11
C GLN A 9 -14.91 -16.14 -12.95
N THR A 10 -14.69 -15.83 -14.22
CA THR A 10 -13.84 -16.63 -15.11
C THR A 10 -12.41 -16.76 -14.54
N LEU A 11 -11.77 -15.66 -14.08
CA LEU A 11 -10.43 -15.77 -13.51
C LEU A 11 -10.37 -16.57 -12.20
N LYS A 12 -11.42 -16.49 -11.36
CA LYS A 12 -11.50 -17.26 -10.11
C LYS A 12 -11.67 -18.76 -10.35
N GLU A 13 -12.29 -19.16 -11.46
CA GLU A 13 -12.39 -20.57 -11.88
C GLU A 13 -11.02 -21.16 -12.29
N PHE A 14 -10.11 -20.36 -12.87
CA PHE A 14 -8.79 -20.84 -13.30
C PHE A 14 -7.75 -20.92 -12.17
N PHE A 15 -7.95 -20.24 -11.05
CA PHE A 15 -6.97 -20.17 -9.95
C PHE A 15 -7.63 -20.34 -8.56
N PRO A 16 -8.34 -21.44 -8.29
CA PRO A 16 -9.17 -21.62 -7.10
C PRO A 16 -8.41 -21.61 -5.77
N GLU A 17 -7.11 -21.92 -5.77
CA GLU A 17 -6.29 -22.04 -4.56
C GLU A 17 -5.55 -20.74 -4.19
N SER A 18 -5.62 -19.70 -5.03
CA SER A 18 -4.88 -18.44 -4.87
C SER A 18 -5.80 -17.22 -4.73
N SER A 19 -6.95 -17.36 -4.06
CA SER A 19 -7.92 -16.28 -3.88
C SER A 19 -7.29 -14.98 -3.33
N ALA A 20 -6.35 -15.09 -2.38
CA ALA A 20 -5.60 -13.93 -1.87
C ALA A 20 -4.65 -13.31 -2.91
N GLY A 21 -4.00 -14.12 -3.74
CA GLY A 21 -3.08 -13.67 -4.79
C GLY A 21 -3.81 -13.07 -6.00
N LEU A 22 -4.95 -13.64 -6.38
CA LEU A 22 -5.77 -13.14 -7.48
C LEU A 22 -6.44 -11.81 -7.16
N ASP A 23 -7.09 -11.68 -6.01
CA ASP A 23 -7.72 -10.41 -5.62
C ASP A 23 -6.66 -9.30 -5.51
N GLN A 24 -5.39 -9.63 -5.19
CA GLN A 24 -4.24 -8.72 -5.23
C GLN A 24 -3.77 -8.39 -6.66
N ILE A 25 -3.60 -9.40 -7.52
CA ILE A 25 -3.23 -9.19 -8.95
C ILE A 25 -4.29 -8.35 -9.66
N LEU A 26 -5.57 -8.61 -9.39
CA LEU A 26 -6.70 -7.82 -9.89
C LEU A 26 -6.64 -6.38 -9.36
N ARG A 27 -6.23 -6.19 -8.10
CA ARG A 27 -6.02 -4.86 -7.49
C ARG A 27 -4.87 -4.09 -8.15
N THR A 28 -3.83 -4.80 -8.59
CA THR A 28 -2.72 -4.23 -9.38
C THR A 28 -3.13 -3.90 -10.81
N ILE A 29 -3.98 -4.73 -11.45
CA ILE A 29 -4.41 -4.57 -12.84
C ILE A 29 -5.50 -3.49 -12.99
N VAL A 30 -6.45 -3.43 -12.06
CA VAL A 30 -7.61 -2.52 -12.13
C VAL A 30 -7.29 -1.15 -11.50
N GLY A 31 -6.21 -1.05 -10.72
CA GLY A 31 -6.00 0.08 -9.83
C GLY A 31 -6.98 -0.04 -8.68
N MET A 32 -6.46 -0.26 -7.48
CA MET A 32 -7.27 -0.32 -6.27
C MET A 32 -8.18 0.92 -6.20
N ASP A 33 -9.48 0.69 -6.11
CA ASP A 33 -10.48 1.76 -6.13
C ASP A 33 -10.04 2.88 -5.15
N ALA A 34 -9.77 4.07 -5.69
CA ALA A 34 -9.18 5.15 -4.92
C ALA A 34 -10.04 5.55 -3.70
N GLN A 35 -11.37 5.29 -3.75
CA GLN A 35 -12.26 5.51 -2.62
C GLN A 35 -12.03 4.47 -1.52
N GLN A 36 -11.76 3.22 -1.88
CA GLN A 36 -11.41 2.18 -0.91
C GLN A 36 -10.07 2.49 -0.23
N ILE A 37 -9.05 2.91 -0.98
CA ILE A 37 -7.78 3.38 -0.38
C ILE A 37 -8.06 4.54 0.56
N GLU A 38 -8.82 5.55 0.12
CA GLU A 38 -9.10 6.73 0.92
C GLU A 38 -9.85 6.42 2.23
N LYS A 39 -10.80 5.47 2.20
CA LYS A 39 -11.51 5.02 3.39
C LYS A 39 -10.58 4.31 4.37
N GLU A 40 -9.78 3.37 3.88
CA GLU A 40 -8.79 2.65 4.68
C GLU A 40 -7.78 3.61 5.31
N PHE A 41 -7.35 4.59 4.52
CA PHE A 41 -6.40 5.61 4.93
C PHE A 41 -7.01 6.56 5.98
N THR A 42 -8.29 6.89 5.87
CA THR A 42 -9.02 7.67 6.87
C THR A 42 -9.09 6.93 8.20
N THR A 43 -9.41 5.63 8.19
CA THR A 43 -9.39 4.79 9.39
C THR A 43 -7.99 4.68 9.97
N PHE A 44 -6.97 4.51 9.13
CA PHE A 44 -5.56 4.50 9.55
C PHE A 44 -5.16 5.80 10.26
N VAL A 45 -5.44 6.97 9.69
CA VAL A 45 -5.11 8.26 10.31
C VAL A 45 -5.82 8.43 11.66
N GLN A 46 -7.05 7.92 11.80
CA GLN A 46 -7.78 7.92 13.07
C GLN A 46 -7.11 7.01 14.11
N GLN A 47 -6.60 5.83 13.70
CA GLN A 47 -5.90 4.88 14.57
C GLN A 47 -4.53 5.36 15.00
N VAL A 48 -3.86 6.19 14.20
CA VAL A 48 -2.58 6.80 14.60
C VAL A 48 -2.76 7.70 15.84
N HIS A 49 -3.99 8.06 16.25
CA HIS A 49 -4.32 8.75 17.51
C HIS A 49 -3.38 9.93 17.85
N THR A 50 -2.79 10.57 16.85
CA THR A 50 -1.77 11.59 17.05
C THR A 50 -1.94 12.75 16.08
N HIS A 51 -1.63 13.95 16.56
CA HIS A 51 -1.47 15.13 15.72
C HIS A 51 -0.22 14.94 14.85
N LEU A 52 -0.42 14.53 13.60
CA LEU A 52 0.65 14.46 12.61
C LEU A 52 1.18 15.86 12.30
N ASN A 53 2.50 16.03 12.32
CA ASN A 53 3.12 17.29 11.89
C ASN A 53 3.14 17.39 10.35
N ALA A 54 3.47 18.57 9.81
CA ALA A 54 3.46 18.82 8.37
C ALA A 54 4.35 17.84 7.56
N ARG A 55 5.48 17.40 8.15
CA ARG A 55 6.38 16.43 7.52
C ARG A 55 5.71 15.06 7.39
N GLN A 56 5.11 14.59 8.48
CA GLN A 56 4.37 13.33 8.53
C GLN A 56 3.16 13.36 7.59
N GLN A 57 2.39 14.44 7.59
CA GLN A 57 1.26 14.63 6.67
C GLN A 57 1.69 14.56 5.21
N ARG A 58 2.83 15.14 4.85
CA ARG A 58 3.37 15.08 3.49
C ARG A 58 3.76 13.67 3.09
N PHE A 59 4.41 12.91 3.99
CA PHE A 59 4.79 11.52 3.74
C PHE A 59 3.57 10.63 3.50
N ILE A 60 2.59 10.77 4.38
CA ILE A 60 1.27 10.15 4.30
C ILE A 60 0.57 10.50 2.97
N GLY A 61 0.61 11.77 2.55
CA GLY A 61 0.10 12.18 1.25
C GLY A 61 0.84 11.54 0.06
N MET A 62 2.16 11.41 0.13
CA MET A 62 2.93 10.69 -0.90
C MET A 62 2.58 9.21 -0.95
N LEU A 63 2.46 8.57 0.21
CA LEU A 63 2.07 7.16 0.31
C LEU A 63 0.69 6.92 -0.31
N LYS A 64 -0.30 7.77 0.00
CA LYS A 64 -1.63 7.69 -0.62
C LYS A 64 -1.55 7.81 -2.14
N ASN A 65 -0.81 8.79 -2.66
CA ASN A 65 -0.66 8.98 -4.11
C ASN A 65 0.04 7.78 -4.77
N HIS A 66 1.06 7.22 -4.12
CA HIS A 66 1.75 6.03 -4.60
C HIS A 66 0.79 4.83 -4.68
N LEU A 67 0.06 4.56 -3.61
CA LEU A 67 -0.93 3.48 -3.58
C LEU A 67 -2.05 3.65 -4.61
N CYS A 68 -2.57 4.87 -4.79
CA CYS A 68 -3.58 5.14 -5.82
C CYS A 68 -3.05 4.94 -7.25
N ARG A 69 -1.75 5.19 -7.48
CA ARG A 69 -1.15 5.09 -8.81
C ARG A 69 -0.67 3.69 -9.17
N TYR A 70 -0.10 2.97 -8.21
CA TYR A 70 0.58 1.69 -8.43
C TYR A 70 -0.15 0.50 -7.79
N GLY A 71 -1.14 0.75 -6.94
CA GLY A 71 -1.97 -0.29 -6.31
C GLY A 71 -1.24 -1.16 -5.28
N SER A 72 0.05 -0.92 -5.04
CA SER A 72 0.87 -1.64 -4.07
C SER A 72 2.08 -0.79 -3.69
N VAL A 73 2.69 -1.10 -2.56
CA VAL A 73 3.96 -0.52 -2.12
C VAL A 73 4.65 -1.53 -1.20
N ASP A 74 5.96 -1.65 -1.33
CA ASP A 74 6.77 -2.46 -0.42
C ASP A 74 7.34 -1.59 0.70
N ILE A 75 7.64 -2.19 1.85
CA ILE A 75 8.24 -1.47 2.98
C ILE A 75 9.60 -0.90 2.61
N GLU A 76 10.41 -1.63 1.84
CA GLU A 76 11.74 -1.16 1.42
C GLU A 76 11.64 0.16 0.66
N GLN A 77 10.58 0.33 -0.15
CA GLN A 77 10.36 1.56 -0.91
C GLN A 77 10.12 2.80 -0.02
N LEU A 78 9.71 2.64 1.24
CA LEU A 78 9.52 3.75 2.17
C LEU A 78 10.84 4.42 2.58
N TYR A 79 11.97 3.78 2.28
CA TYR A 79 13.33 4.28 2.54
C TYR A 79 14.04 4.78 1.26
N ASP A 80 13.38 4.64 0.10
CA ASP A 80 13.89 5.06 -1.20
C ASP A 80 13.16 6.30 -1.73
N ALA A 81 13.64 6.82 -2.87
CA ALA A 81 12.93 7.87 -3.58
C ALA A 81 11.55 7.35 -4.07
N PRO A 82 10.46 8.12 -3.93
CA PRO A 82 10.42 9.54 -3.54
C PRO A 82 10.28 9.81 -2.03
N PHE A 83 10.17 8.78 -1.19
CA PHE A 83 9.85 8.92 0.24
C PHE A 83 10.99 9.55 1.04
N ASN A 84 12.23 9.16 0.74
CA ASN A 84 13.43 9.74 1.36
C ASN A 84 13.70 11.22 1.02
N GLN A 85 12.93 11.82 0.10
CA GLN A 85 13.04 13.25 -0.20
C GLN A 85 12.51 14.13 0.94
N ILE A 86 11.71 13.56 1.85
CA ILE A 86 11.23 14.27 3.04
C ILE A 86 12.28 14.24 4.15
N ASP A 87 12.91 13.09 4.34
CA ASP A 87 13.96 12.84 5.32
C ASP A 87 14.82 11.67 4.81
N ASP A 88 16.16 11.79 4.87
CA ASP A 88 17.08 10.78 4.32
C ASP A 88 16.92 9.41 5.00
N ALA A 89 16.43 9.36 6.25
CA ALA A 89 16.13 8.11 6.94
C ALA A 89 14.73 7.54 6.60
N GLY A 90 14.04 8.10 5.60
CA GLY A 90 12.76 7.58 5.11
C GLY A 90 11.66 7.58 6.18
N LEU A 91 10.99 6.44 6.33
CA LEU A 91 9.91 6.29 7.31
C LEU A 91 10.36 6.65 8.73
N ASP A 92 11.49 6.10 9.20
CA ASP A 92 11.98 6.32 10.57
C ASP A 92 12.39 7.77 10.82
N GLY A 93 12.92 8.45 9.80
CA GLY A 93 13.25 9.89 9.89
C GLY A 93 12.02 10.78 10.00
N VAL A 94 10.92 10.38 9.36
CA VAL A 94 9.65 11.11 9.42
C VAL A 94 8.83 10.76 10.66
N PHE A 95 8.92 9.51 11.13
CA PHE A 95 8.21 8.98 12.29
C PHE A 95 9.20 8.49 13.35
N PRO A 96 9.84 9.42 14.10
CA PRO A 96 10.82 9.05 15.13
C PRO A 96 10.21 8.32 16.33
N ASN A 97 8.88 8.32 16.45
CA ASN A 97 8.18 7.45 17.38
C ASN A 97 7.97 6.07 16.71
N PRO A 98 8.62 5.00 17.20
CA PRO A 98 8.55 3.69 16.58
C PRO A 98 7.12 3.13 16.55
N ALA A 99 6.26 3.50 17.50
CA ALA A 99 4.86 3.08 17.47
C ALA A 99 4.08 3.69 16.30
N GLN A 100 4.46 4.89 15.83
CA GLN A 100 3.84 5.51 14.65
C GLN A 100 4.39 4.90 13.35
N ALA A 101 5.70 4.65 13.29
CA ALA A 101 6.33 3.98 12.16
C ALA A 101 5.75 2.58 11.96
N ASP A 102 5.63 1.80 13.05
CA ASP A 102 5.05 0.45 13.03
C ASP A 102 3.61 0.44 12.48
N VAL A 103 2.78 1.42 12.86
CA VAL A 103 1.42 1.55 12.34
C VAL A 103 1.43 1.84 10.83
N VAL A 104 2.35 2.67 10.33
CA VAL A 104 2.52 2.92 8.88
C VAL A 104 2.99 1.65 8.16
N GLU A 105 3.94 0.92 8.71
CA GLU A 105 4.39 -0.36 8.14
C GLU A 105 3.26 -1.38 8.09
N GLN A 106 2.51 -1.56 9.17
CA GLN A 106 1.36 -2.46 9.21
C GLN A 106 0.31 -2.09 8.15
N PHE A 107 0.07 -0.80 7.95
CA PHE A 107 -0.81 -0.32 6.88
C PHE A 107 -0.26 -0.71 5.50
N VAL A 108 1.03 -0.47 5.25
CA VAL A 108 1.68 -0.83 3.98
C VAL A 108 1.64 -2.33 3.71
N ARG A 109 1.89 -3.17 4.71
CA ARG A 109 1.82 -4.65 4.58
C ARG A 109 0.47 -5.17 4.10
N ARG A 110 -0.62 -4.44 4.35
CA ARG A 110 -1.98 -4.78 3.88
C ARG A 110 -2.14 -4.59 2.36
N PHE A 111 -1.26 -3.80 1.75
CA PHE A 111 -1.22 -3.49 0.32
C PHE A 111 0.04 -4.01 -0.38
N SER A 112 1.05 -4.45 0.36
CA SER A 112 2.16 -5.22 -0.19
C SER A 112 1.62 -6.56 -0.69
N VAL A 113 1.98 -6.93 -1.92
CA VAL A 113 1.75 -8.27 -2.42
C VAL A 113 2.93 -9.10 -1.95
N ASP A 114 2.72 -9.98 -0.97
CA ASP A 114 3.65 -11.09 -0.75
C ASP A 114 3.53 -12.02 -1.96
N LEU A 115 4.29 -11.71 -3.01
CA LEU A 115 4.62 -12.68 -4.04
C LEU A 115 5.53 -13.68 -3.34
N GLY A 116 4.90 -14.66 -2.68
CA GLY A 116 5.53 -15.67 -1.83
C GLY A 116 6.98 -15.87 -2.18
N ASN A 117 7.84 -15.56 -1.19
CA ASN A 117 9.27 -15.80 -1.15
C ASN A 117 9.72 -16.74 -2.29
N LYS A 118 10.45 -16.19 -3.26
CA LYS A 118 11.25 -17.02 -4.16
C LYS A 118 12.24 -17.75 -3.26
N GLN A 119 11.91 -18.97 -2.83
CA GLN A 119 12.81 -19.82 -2.06
C GLN A 119 14.14 -19.87 -2.82
N PRO A 120 15.24 -19.34 -2.28
CA PRO A 120 16.54 -19.62 -2.86
C PRO A 120 16.76 -21.13 -2.73
N SER A 121 16.97 -21.76 -3.89
CA SER A 121 17.34 -23.18 -4.01
C SER A 121 18.68 -23.46 -3.34
#